data_AF-A0A5E8D327-F1
#
_entry.id   AF-A0A5E8D327-F1
#
_cell.length_a   1.000
_cell.length_b   1.000
_cell.length_c   1.000
_cell.angle_alpha   90.00
_cell.angle_beta   90.00
_cell.angle_gamma   90.00
#
_symmetry.space_group_name_H-M   'P 1'
#
loop_
_entity.id
_entity.type
_entity.pdbx_description
1 polymer ?
#
loop_
_entity_poly.entity_id
_entity_poly.type
_entity_poly.pdbx_seq_one_letter_code
_entity_poly.pdbx_strand_id
1 'polypeptide(L)'
;METTTNTERTIISDNRQIIARAIISGNTVTFNYNYVVNPQKPPFVITFSVQRGKTGDQDFTGNFAMTGSYFPENDKFQFEATGSKPGDETLREGVLNECKAIIAELTVIN
;
A
#
# COMPACT_ATOMS: atom_id res chain seq x y z
N MET A 1 47.59 12.14 2.17
CA MET A 1 46.21 12.66 2.28
C MET A 1 45.56 12.39 0.95
N GLU A 2 44.71 11.37 0.87
CA GLU A 2 43.98 11.06 -0.37
C GLU A 2 42.78 12.02 -0.48
N THR A 3 42.80 12.88 -1.48
CA THR A 3 41.65 13.69 -1.87
C THR A 3 40.66 12.81 -2.61
N THR A 4 39.58 12.42 -1.94
CA THR A 4 38.42 11.81 -2.58
C THR A 4 37.74 12.87 -3.44
N THR A 5 37.97 12.85 -4.75
CA THR A 5 37.17 13.63 -5.69
C THR A 5 35.80 12.98 -5.78
N ASN A 6 34.81 13.56 -5.09
CA ASN A 6 33.42 13.17 -5.30
C ASN A 6 33.01 13.55 -6.72
N THR A 7 32.69 12.54 -7.53
CA THR A 7 32.07 12.76 -8.83
C THR A 7 30.75 13.51 -8.64
N GLU A 8 30.60 14.66 -9.30
CA GLU A 8 29.32 15.36 -9.37
C GLU A 8 28.28 14.45 -10.05
N ARG A 9 27.15 14.21 -9.39
CA ARG A 9 26.05 13.39 -9.89
C ARG A 9 24.81 14.24 -10.03
N THR A 10 24.13 14.12 -11.16
CA THR A 10 22.78 14.67 -11.36
C THR A 10 21.76 13.62 -10.97
N ILE A 11 20.89 13.92 -10.01
CA ILE A 11 19.76 13.06 -9.65
C ILE A 11 18.68 13.24 -10.72
N ILE A 12 18.40 12.17 -11.46
CA ILE A 12 17.35 12.17 -12.50
C ILE A 12 16.01 11.62 -12.01
N SER A 13 16.00 10.90 -10.88
CA SER A 13 14.79 10.36 -10.24
C SER A 13 15.10 9.91 -8.80
N ASP A 14 14.19 10.17 -7.88
CA ASP A 14 14.20 9.65 -6.51
C ASP A 14 12.88 8.88 -6.27
N ASN A 15 12.98 7.63 -5.82
CA ASN A 15 11.84 6.74 -5.62
C ASN A 15 11.88 6.15 -4.22
N ARG A 16 10.71 6.04 -3.59
CA ARG A 16 10.56 5.43 -2.27
C ARG A 16 9.59 4.27 -2.33
N GLN A 17 9.97 3.14 -1.74
CA GLN A 17 9.07 2.02 -1.47
C GLN A 17 8.54 2.14 -0.04
N ILE A 18 7.23 1.93 0.13
CA ILE A 18 6.56 1.90 1.42
C ILE A 18 5.85 0.56 1.58
N ILE A 19 6.00 -0.01 2.77
CA ILE A 19 5.18 -1.12 3.26
C ILE A 19 4.47 -0.62 4.51
N ALA A 20 3.15 -0.50 4.45
CA ALA A 20 2.31 0.02 5.51
C ALA A 20 1.33 -1.04 6.00
N ARG A 21 0.86 -0.92 7.24
CA ARG A 21 -0.11 -1.84 7.84
C ARG A 21 -1.21 -1.06 8.54
N ALA A 22 -2.45 -1.50 8.36
CA ALA A 22 -3.63 -0.98 9.04
C ALA A 22 -4.51 -2.12 9.59
N ILE A 23 -5.45 -1.79 10.46
CA ILE A 23 -6.53 -2.70 10.89
C ILE A 23 -7.84 -2.20 10.28
N ILE A 24 -8.44 -3.00 9.40
CA ILE A 24 -9.69 -2.67 8.71
C ILE A 24 -10.72 -3.75 9.00
N SER A 25 -11.87 -3.36 9.55
CA SER A 25 -12.96 -4.28 9.92
C SER A 25 -12.49 -5.47 10.77
N GLY A 26 -11.51 -5.25 11.66
CA GLY A 26 -10.94 -6.29 12.52
C GLY A 26 -9.92 -7.22 11.86
N ASN A 27 -9.50 -6.93 10.63
CA ASN A 27 -8.51 -7.70 9.88
C ASN A 27 -7.23 -6.89 9.71
N THR A 28 -6.09 -7.57 9.66
CA THR A 28 -4.82 -6.94 9.36
C THR A 28 -4.69 -6.77 7.86
N VAL A 29 -4.42 -5.54 7.41
CA VAL A 29 -4.20 -5.22 6.01
C VAL A 29 -2.81 -4.67 5.84
N THR A 30 -2.05 -5.26 4.93
CA THR A 30 -0.72 -4.78 4.54
C THR A 30 -0.82 -4.17 3.14
N PHE A 31 -0.29 -2.96 2.98
CA PHE A 31 -0.20 -2.23 1.72
C PHE A 31 1.27 -2.11 1.30
N ASN A 32 1.55 -2.23 0.02
CA ASN A 32 2.88 -2.06 -0.55
C ASN A 32 2.78 -1.27 -1.86
N TYR A 33 3.52 -0.15 -1.91
CA TYR A 33 3.51 0.78 -3.04
C TYR A 33 4.85 1.51 -3.15
N ASN A 34 5.12 2.05 -4.34
CA ASN A 34 6.24 2.94 -4.59
C ASN A 34 5.74 4.27 -5.15
N TYR A 35 6.49 5.34 -4.91
CA TYR A 35 6.17 6.66 -5.44
C TYR A 35 7.44 7.44 -5.74
N VAL A 36 7.36 8.39 -6.68
CA VAL A 36 8.48 9.29 -7.00
C VAL A 36 8.45 10.42 -5.98
N VAL A 37 9.60 10.74 -5.37
CA VAL A 37 9.72 11.79 -4.36
C VAL A 37 10.01 13.15 -5.01
N ASN A 38 10.83 13.17 -6.07
CA ASN A 38 11.21 14.41 -6.75
C ASN A 38 11.23 14.26 -8.29
N PRO A 39 10.31 14.90 -9.03
CA PRO A 39 9.12 15.58 -8.52
C PRO A 39 8.15 14.57 -7.90
N GLN A 40 7.41 14.97 -6.86
CA GLN A 40 6.49 14.06 -6.18
C GLN A 40 5.41 13.57 -7.13
N LYS A 41 5.26 12.25 -7.27
CA LYS A 41 4.20 11.61 -8.07
C LYS A 41 3.60 10.45 -7.28
N PRO A 42 2.26 10.32 -7.21
CA PRO A 42 1.63 9.25 -6.46
C PRO A 42 1.94 7.88 -7.09
N PRO A 43 1.73 6.78 -6.34
CA PRO A 43 1.91 5.42 -6.82
C PRO A 43 1.08 5.12 -8.07
N PHE A 44 1.66 4.35 -8.99
CA PHE A 44 0.92 3.77 -10.11
C PHE A 44 0.03 2.59 -9.66
N VAL A 45 0.47 1.87 -8.63
CA VAL A 45 -0.25 0.73 -8.07
C VAL A 45 -0.02 0.64 -6.57
N ILE A 46 -1.07 0.30 -5.84
CA ILE A 46 -0.99 -0.13 -4.44
C ILE A 46 -1.39 -1.59 -4.39
N THR A 47 -0.45 -2.46 -4.02
CA THR A 47 -0.75 -3.87 -3.75
C THR A 47 -1.16 -4.03 -2.30
N PHE A 48 -2.09 -4.94 -2.02
CA PHE A 48 -2.53 -5.20 -0.66
C PHE A 48 -2.74 -6.68 -0.39
N SER A 49 -2.64 -7.03 0.89
CA SER A 49 -3.00 -8.35 1.41
C SER A 49 -3.76 -8.18 2.73
N VAL A 50 -4.80 -8.98 2.89
CA VAL A 50 -5.65 -8.99 4.08
C VAL A 50 -5.50 -10.33 4.77
N GLN A 51 -5.14 -10.31 6.05
CA GLN A 51 -5.10 -11.48 6.91
C GLN A 51 -6.23 -11.42 7.93
N ARG A 52 -6.92 -12.54 8.16
CA ARG A 52 -8.03 -12.59 9.12
C ARG A 52 -7.52 -12.36 10.54
N GLY A 53 -8.22 -11.49 11.27
CA GLY A 53 -7.86 -11.11 12.64
C GLY A 53 -6.72 -10.07 12.70
N LYS A 54 -6.38 -9.64 13.91
CA LYS A 54 -5.34 -8.63 14.13
C LYS A 54 -4.02 -9.32 14.46
N THR A 55 -2.94 -8.94 13.79
CA THR A 55 -1.60 -9.46 14.11
C THR A 55 -1.26 -9.16 15.56
N GLY A 56 -0.94 -10.20 16.32
CA GLY A 56 -0.66 -10.12 17.77
C GLY A 56 -1.80 -10.63 18.65
N ASP A 57 -3.00 -10.82 18.10
CA ASP A 57 -4.11 -11.46 18.83
C ASP A 57 -3.90 -12.98 18.91
N GLN A 58 -4.41 -13.60 19.98
CA GLN A 58 -4.29 -15.04 20.22
C GLN A 58 -4.95 -15.89 19.12
N ASP A 59 -6.01 -15.38 18.51
CA ASP A 59 -6.76 -16.06 17.43
C ASP A 59 -6.22 -15.74 16.02
N PHE A 60 -5.08 -15.04 15.93
CA PHE A 60 -4.50 -14.69 14.64
C PHE A 60 -3.87 -15.90 13.96
N THR A 61 -4.51 -16.36 12.89
CA THR A 61 -4.05 -17.52 12.10
C THR A 61 -3.12 -17.14 10.94
N GLY A 62 -3.02 -15.84 10.60
CA GLY A 62 -2.26 -15.38 9.44
C GLY A 62 -2.86 -15.73 8.08
N ASN A 63 -4.02 -16.42 8.05
CA ASN A 63 -4.68 -16.84 6.83
C ASN A 63 -5.12 -15.64 6.00
N PHE A 64 -4.76 -15.67 4.71
CA PHE A 64 -5.19 -14.64 3.77
C PHE A 64 -6.70 -14.73 3.53
N ALA A 65 -7.36 -13.59 3.71
CA ALA A 65 -8.75 -13.36 3.36
C ALA A 65 -8.88 -12.89 1.91
N MET A 66 -7.97 -12.00 1.51
CA MET A 66 -8.02 -11.29 0.25
C MET A 66 -6.64 -10.77 -0.12
N THR A 67 -6.31 -10.78 -1.40
CA THR A 67 -5.14 -10.10 -1.95
C THR A 67 -5.55 -9.33 -3.20
N GLY A 68 -4.87 -8.23 -3.50
CA GLY A 68 -5.26 -7.45 -4.67
C GLY A 68 -4.38 -6.26 -4.96
N SER A 69 -4.88 -5.41 -5.85
CA SER A 69 -4.22 -4.22 -6.32
C SER A 69 -5.24 -3.11 -6.62
N TYR A 70 -4.85 -1.89 -6.30
CA TYR A 70 -5.55 -0.67 -6.69
C TYR A 70 -4.72 0.10 -7.70
N PHE A 71 -5.33 0.44 -8.83
CA PHE A 71 -4.74 1.25 -9.90
C PHE A 71 -5.42 2.63 -9.91
N PRO A 72 -4.75 3.69 -9.43
CA PRO A 72 -5.37 5.01 -9.26
C PRO A 72 -5.73 5.70 -10.58
N GLU A 73 -4.96 5.47 -11.63
CA GLU A 73 -5.13 6.14 -12.94
C GLU A 73 -6.52 5.92 -13.54
N ASN A 74 -7.13 4.76 -13.30
CA ASN A 74 -8.43 4.37 -13.82
C ASN A 74 -9.43 3.94 -12.73
N ASP A 75 -9.14 4.29 -11.47
CA ASP A 75 -9.91 3.92 -10.28
C ASP A 75 -10.24 2.42 -10.21
N LYS A 76 -9.34 1.55 -10.67
CA LYS A 76 -9.59 0.10 -10.80
C LYS A 76 -9.12 -0.64 -9.56
N PHE A 77 -10.05 -1.29 -8.89
CA PHE A 77 -9.78 -2.17 -7.75
C PHE A 77 -9.94 -3.64 -8.15
N GLN A 78 -8.82 -4.37 -8.19
CA GLN A 78 -8.79 -5.80 -8.53
C GLN A 78 -8.40 -6.61 -7.31
N PHE A 79 -9.11 -7.69 -7.03
CA PHE A 79 -8.82 -8.53 -5.88
C PHE A 79 -9.28 -9.98 -6.08
N GLU A 80 -8.65 -10.86 -5.33
CA GLU A 80 -9.03 -12.25 -5.18
C GLU A 80 -9.33 -12.49 -3.70
N ALA A 81 -10.49 -13.09 -3.40
CA ALA A 81 -10.88 -13.45 -2.05
C ALA A 81 -10.75 -14.96 -1.84
N THR A 82 -10.22 -15.37 -0.68
CA THR A 82 -10.11 -16.78 -0.29
C THR A 82 -11.23 -17.12 0.68
N GLY A 83 -12.32 -17.66 0.15
CA GLY A 83 -13.50 -18.04 0.92
C GLY A 83 -14.29 -16.82 1.40
N SER A 84 -15.42 -16.54 0.75
CA SER A 84 -16.31 -15.44 1.12
C SER A 84 -16.89 -15.64 2.51
N LYS A 85 -16.86 -14.60 3.34
CA LYS A 85 -17.47 -14.55 4.67
C LYS A 85 -18.37 -13.32 4.81
N PRO A 86 -19.36 -13.34 5.72
CA PRO A 86 -20.09 -12.14 6.10
C PRO A 86 -19.13 -11.01 6.50
N GLY A 87 -19.40 -9.79 6.02
CA GLY A 87 -18.56 -8.61 6.28
C GLY A 87 -17.43 -8.36 5.27
N ASP A 88 -17.23 -9.25 4.29
CA ASP A 88 -16.18 -9.08 3.27
C ASP A 88 -16.41 -7.89 2.34
N GLU A 89 -17.66 -7.50 2.10
CA GLU A 89 -17.98 -6.31 1.32
C GLU A 89 -17.55 -5.04 2.04
N THR A 90 -17.86 -4.91 3.33
CA THR A 90 -17.41 -3.80 4.18
C THR A 90 -15.89 -3.76 4.30
N LEU A 91 -15.25 -4.92 4.44
CA LEU A 91 -13.79 -5.04 4.44
C LEU A 91 -13.21 -4.54 3.10
N ARG A 92 -13.75 -5.01 1.97
CA ARG A 92 -13.33 -4.60 0.62
C ARG A 92 -13.43 -3.07 0.45
N GLU A 93 -14.56 -2.48 0.85
CA GLU A 93 -14.76 -1.03 0.80
C GLU A 93 -13.78 -0.27 1.68
N GLY A 94 -13.50 -0.78 2.88
CA GLY A 94 -12.49 -0.20 3.76
C GLY A 94 -11.09 -0.22 3.14
N VAL A 95 -10.69 -1.33 2.52
CA VAL A 95 -9.39 -1.43 1.82
C VAL A 95 -9.31 -0.46 0.64
N LEU A 96 -10.39 -0.35 -0.16
CA LEU A 96 -10.44 0.60 -1.27
C LEU A 96 -10.33 2.06 -0.78
N ASN A 97 -11.04 2.41 0.29
CA ASN A 97 -10.97 3.75 0.87
C ASN A 97 -9.57 4.09 1.37
N GLU A 98 -8.89 3.14 2.01
CA GLU A 98 -7.51 3.33 2.48
C GLU A 98 -6.54 3.51 1.30
N CYS A 99 -6.67 2.71 0.23
CA CYS A 99 -5.90 2.91 -0.99
C CYS A 99 -6.11 4.33 -1.57
N LYS A 100 -7.35 4.83 -1.60
CA LYS A 100 -7.65 6.19 -2.06
C LYS A 100 -7.04 7.26 -1.15
N ALA A 101 -7.04 7.05 0.17
CA ALA A 101 -6.41 7.96 1.13
C ALA A 101 -4.89 8.06 0.90
N ILE A 102 -4.20 6.93 0.72
CA ILE A 102 -2.76 6.88 0.39
C ILE A 102 -2.45 7.72 -0.87
N ILE A 103 -3.28 7.60 -1.92
CA ILE A 103 -3.09 8.41 -3.13
C ILE A 103 -3.31 9.89 -2.86
N ALA A 104 -4.35 10.24 -2.10
CA ALA A 104 -4.64 11.63 -1.77
C ALA A 104 -3.47 12.27 -0.99
N GLU A 105 -2.93 11.58 0.03
CA GLU A 105 -1.76 12.03 0.81
C GLU A 105 -0.54 12.31 -0.07
N LEU A 106 -0.30 11.46 -1.07
CA LEU A 106 0.86 11.58 -1.97
C LEU A 106 0.61 12.52 -3.17
N THR A 107 -0.62 13.03 -3.32
CA THR A 107 -0.98 14.02 -4.34
C THR A 107 -0.99 15.45 -3.79
N VAL A 108 -1.21 15.63 -2.48
CA VAL A 108 -1.14 16.95 -1.83
C VAL A 108 0.33 17.42 -1.81
N ILE A 109 0.60 18.45 -2.59
CA ILE A 109 1.90 19.10 -2.77
C ILE A 109 2.22 19.91 -1.51
N ASN A 110 3.38 19.68 -0.88
CA ASN A 110 4.04 20.71 -0.07
C ASN A 110 5.02 21.48 -0.96
#